data_AF-R7D0C0-F1
#
_entry.id   AF-R7D0C0-F1
#
_cell.length_a   1.000
_cell.length_b   1.000
_cell.length_c   1.000
_cell.angle_alpha   90.00
_cell.angle_beta   90.00
_cell.angle_gamma   90.00
#
_symmetry.space_group_name_H-M   'P 1'
#
loop_
_entity.id
_entity.type
_entity.pdbx_description
1 polymer ?
#
loop_
_entity_poly.entity_id
_entity_poly.type
_entity_poly.pdbx_seq_one_letter_code
_entity_poly.pdbx_strand_id
1 'polypeptide(L)'
;MWTLALFDHSQKGHLYLKRFVFESTARHLNYMGDNKRNEQVLLTDECYPHLQVVFGGEDSFREPLDIEAEEFVAQKGFRAKGKRVTSYQVAAVNELEPTRKPEPKPEPEKKEEPEPVNEDPDAHKSDSDIIDEITGQMKLF
;
A
#
# COMPACT_ATOMS: atom_id res chain seq x y z
N MET A 1 0.93 -2.92 0.90
CA MET A 1 0.91 -4.36 1.22
C MET A 1 2.06 -4.57 2.17
N TRP A 2 1.92 -5.31 3.26
CA TRP A 2 2.99 -5.43 4.27
C TRP A 2 3.68 -6.77 4.22
N THR A 3 5.00 -6.76 4.41
CA THR A 3 5.84 -7.94 4.52
C THR A 3 6.59 -7.92 5.84
N LEU A 4 6.42 -8.97 6.63
CA LEU A 4 7.03 -9.16 7.94
C LEU A 4 7.96 -10.37 7.91
N ALA A 5 9.23 -10.16 8.25
CA ALA A 5 10.16 -11.19 8.64
C ALA A 5 10.24 -11.26 10.17
N LEU A 6 10.04 -12.44 10.74
CA LEU A 6 10.06 -12.64 12.20
C LEU A 6 10.63 -14.01 12.58
N PHE A 7 11.24 -14.10 13.75
CA PHE A 7 11.53 -15.37 14.40
C PHE A 7 10.31 -15.84 15.18
N ASP A 8 9.72 -16.96 14.75
CA ASP A 8 8.57 -17.56 15.40
C ASP A 8 9.02 -18.53 16.49
N HIS A 9 8.97 -18.08 17.75
CA HIS A 9 9.37 -18.86 18.91
C HIS A 9 8.36 -19.96 19.27
N SER A 10 7.16 -19.96 18.69
CA SER A 10 6.29 -21.16 18.75
C SER A 10 6.81 -22.29 17.84
N GLN A 11 7.76 -21.98 16.95
CA GLN A 11 8.32 -22.87 15.93
C GLN A 11 9.84 -22.96 16.04
N LYS A 12 10.34 -23.18 17.26
CA LYS A 12 11.79 -23.33 17.54
C LYS A 12 12.63 -22.09 17.17
N GLY A 13 12.02 -20.91 17.04
CA GLY A 13 12.74 -19.67 16.72
C GLY A 13 13.22 -19.61 15.27
N HIS A 14 12.62 -20.37 14.35
CA HIS A 14 12.97 -20.28 12.93
C HIS A 14 12.43 -19.00 12.29
N LEU A 15 13.09 -18.56 11.21
CA LEU A 15 12.66 -17.41 10.43
C LEU A 15 11.42 -17.74 9.59
N TYR A 16 10.40 -16.89 9.71
CA TYR A 16 9.17 -16.94 8.93
C TYR A 16 8.97 -15.63 8.17
N LEU A 17 8.37 -15.73 6.99
CA LEU A 17 7.95 -14.59 6.18
C LEU A 17 6.43 -14.57 6.04
N LYS A 18 5.82 -13.40 6.22
CA LYS A 18 4.38 -13.22 6.18
C LYS A 18 4.01 -11.96 5.42
N ARG A 19 3.07 -12.10 4.50
CA ARG A 19 2.54 -11.03 3.65
C ARG A 19 1.08 -10.78 4.00
N PHE A 20 0.71 -9.54 4.37
CA PHE A 20 -0.64 -9.21 4.82
C PHE A 20 -1.00 -7.73 4.60
N VAL A 21 -2.27 -7.39 4.82
CA VAL A 21 -2.76 -6.00 4.84
C VAL A 21 -3.32 -5.73 6.23
N PHE A 22 -3.08 -4.54 6.77
CA PHE A 22 -3.71 -4.12 8.02
C PHE A 22 -5.20 -3.82 7.77
N GLU A 23 -6.05 -4.34 8.64
CA GLU A 23 -7.47 -4.01 8.63
C GLU A 23 -7.67 -2.70 9.39
N SER A 24 -8.44 -1.77 8.81
CA SER A 24 -8.84 -0.56 9.50
C SER A 24 -9.91 -0.90 10.53
N THR A 25 -9.50 -1.01 11.80
CA THR A 25 -10.38 -1.34 12.91
C THR A 25 -10.00 -0.55 14.16
N ALA A 26 -10.98 -0.22 14.99
CA ALA A 26 -10.76 0.42 16.28
C ALA A 26 -10.15 -0.54 17.33
N ARG A 27 -10.12 -1.86 17.05
CA ARG A 27 -9.55 -2.86 17.96
C ARG A 27 -8.04 -2.91 17.80
N HIS A 28 -7.32 -3.02 18.91
CA HIS A 28 -5.88 -3.29 18.87
C HIS A 28 -5.64 -4.69 18.28
N LEU A 29 -4.89 -4.73 17.17
CA LEU A 29 -4.53 -5.96 16.47
C LEU A 29 -3.04 -6.25 16.65
N ASN A 30 -2.71 -7.53 16.82
CA ASN A 30 -1.33 -8.00 16.94
C ASN A 30 -0.96 -8.84 15.70
N TYR A 31 -0.01 -8.35 14.90
CA TYR A 31 0.47 -9.02 13.69
C TYR A 31 1.62 -10.00 13.95
N MET A 32 2.28 -9.90 15.11
CA MET A 32 3.38 -10.77 15.58
C MET A 32 2.91 -12.13 16.07
N GLY A 33 1.60 -12.29 16.31
CA GLY A 33 1.00 -13.51 16.88
C GLY A 33 1.04 -13.52 18.41
N ASP A 34 0.53 -14.60 19.01
CA ASP A 34 0.26 -14.66 20.45
C ASP A 34 1.50 -14.90 21.32
N ASN A 35 2.58 -15.44 20.74
CA ASN A 35 3.81 -15.70 21.48
C ASN A 35 4.62 -14.41 21.65
N LYS A 36 4.66 -13.90 22.88
CA LYS A 36 5.39 -12.68 23.24
C LYS A 36 6.91 -12.76 23.03
N ARG A 37 7.46 -13.96 22.84
CA ARG A 37 8.87 -14.14 22.49
C ARG A 37 9.14 -13.96 21.01
N ASN A 38 8.12 -13.87 20.15
CA ASN A 38 8.36 -13.65 18.73
C ASN A 38 9.13 -12.34 18.51
N GLU A 39 10.16 -12.40 17.67
CA GLU A 39 11.06 -11.28 17.43
C GLU A 39 10.86 -10.75 16.03
N GLN A 40 10.57 -9.46 15.91
CA GLN A 40 10.46 -8.80 14.62
C GLN A 40 11.87 -8.56 14.08
N VAL A 41 12.11 -8.99 12.84
CA VAL A 41 13.39 -8.75 12.16
C VAL A 41 13.25 -7.59 11.18
N LEU A 42 12.22 -7.63 10.33
CA LEU A 42 11.97 -6.62 9.31
C LEU A 42 10.45 -6.45 9.12
N LEU A 43 10.00 -5.22 8.96
CA LEU A 43 8.65 -4.89 8.50
C LEU A 43 8.75 -3.81 7.42
N THR A 44 8.25 -4.11 6.23
CA THR A 44 8.30 -3.22 5.06
C THR A 44 6.93 -3.20 4.36
N ASP A 45 6.58 -2.05 3.78
CA ASP A 45 5.42 -1.86 2.91
C ASP A 45 5.77 -1.84 1.42
N GLU A 46 7.03 -2.14 1.09
CA GLU A 46 7.52 -2.24 -0.29
C GLU A 46 6.67 -3.19 -1.14
N CYS A 47 6.43 -2.82 -2.40
CA CYS A 47 5.49 -3.56 -3.24
C CYS A 47 6.07 -4.91 -3.68
N TYR A 48 7.36 -4.91 -4.03
CA TYR A 48 8.12 -6.09 -4.41
C TYR A 48 9.35 -6.24 -3.51
N PRO A 49 9.17 -6.60 -2.23
CA PRO A 49 10.29 -6.70 -1.30
C PRO A 49 11.25 -7.79 -1.73
N HIS A 50 12.50 -7.42 -1.90
CA HIS A 50 13.60 -8.33 -2.17
C HIS A 50 14.45 -8.44 -0.90
N LEU A 51 14.52 -9.64 -0.32
CA LEU A 51 15.15 -9.87 0.98
C LEU A 51 16.34 -10.79 0.82
N GLN A 52 17.45 -10.43 1.46
CA GLN A 52 18.61 -11.30 1.59
C GLN A 52 18.71 -11.83 3.02
N VAL A 53 18.77 -13.15 3.15
CA VAL A 53 18.91 -13.84 4.43
C VAL A 53 20.34 -14.32 4.59
N VAL A 54 21.04 -13.76 5.58
CA VAL A 54 22.42 -14.13 5.92
C VAL A 54 22.40 -15.18 7.02
N PHE A 55 23.03 -16.33 6.77
CA PHE A 55 23.12 -17.41 7.75
C PHE A 55 24.15 -17.10 8.85
N GLY A 56 23.92 -17.66 10.03
CA GLY A 56 24.70 -17.39 11.24
C GLY A 56 25.09 -18.65 11.99
N GLY A 57 25.89 -18.49 13.05
CA GLY A 57 26.33 -19.59 13.92
C GLY A 57 26.99 -20.73 13.14
N GLU A 58 26.53 -21.95 13.35
CA GLU A 58 27.05 -23.15 12.67
C GLU A 58 26.80 -23.14 11.17
N ASP A 59 25.79 -22.40 10.69
CA ASP A 59 25.42 -22.30 9.28
C ASP A 59 26.06 -21.08 8.57
N SER A 60 26.93 -20.31 9.25
CA SER A 60 27.53 -19.07 8.71
C SER A 60 28.39 -19.24 7.45
N PHE A 61 28.81 -20.47 7.15
CA PHE A 61 29.57 -20.80 5.93
C PHE A 61 28.70 -20.86 4.67
N ARG A 62 27.37 -20.82 4.81
CA ARG A 62 26.43 -20.90 3.67
C ARG A 62 26.34 -19.56 2.96
N GLU A 63 26.12 -19.62 1.65
CA GLU A 63 25.81 -18.44 0.86
C GLU A 63 24.47 -17.83 1.31
N PRO A 64 24.34 -16.49 1.31
CA PRO A 64 23.07 -15.83 1.60
C PRO A 64 21.95 -16.31 0.69
N LEU A 65 20.73 -16.34 1.22
CA LEU A 65 19.53 -16.71 0.47
C LEU A 65 18.75 -15.45 0.07
N ASP A 66 18.68 -15.19 -1.23
CA ASP A 66 17.86 -14.12 -1.80
C ASP A 66 16.40 -14.60 -2.01
N ILE A 67 15.45 -13.74 -1.65
CA ILE A 67 14.02 -14.05 -1.62
C ILE A 67 13.22 -12.88 -2.16
N GLU A 68 12.51 -13.08 -3.27
CA GLU A 68 11.41 -12.23 -3.69
C GLU A 68 10.17 -12.57 -2.85
N ALA A 69 9.81 -11.69 -1.90
CA ALA A 69 8.79 -11.98 -0.90
C ALA A 69 7.41 -12.30 -1.52
N GLU A 70 7.11 -11.67 -2.66
CA GLU A 70 5.86 -11.89 -3.38
C GLU A 70 5.71 -13.32 -3.89
N GLU A 71 6.74 -13.82 -4.56
CA GLU A 71 6.76 -15.18 -5.12
C GLU A 71 6.87 -16.22 -4.00
N PHE A 72 7.57 -15.88 -2.92
CA PHE A 72 7.79 -16.79 -1.81
C PHE A 72 6.51 -17.09 -1.02
N VAL A 73 5.71 -16.07 -0.70
CA VAL A 73 4.51 -16.21 0.14
C VAL A 73 3.36 -15.33 -0.38
N ALA A 74 2.25 -15.98 -0.73
CA ALA A 74 1.02 -15.26 -1.08
C ALA A 74 0.50 -14.43 0.10
N GLN A 75 -0.31 -13.41 -0.19
CA GLN A 75 -1.02 -12.66 0.84
C GLN A 75 -1.84 -13.60 1.73
N LYS A 76 -1.72 -13.40 3.04
CA LYS A 76 -2.48 -14.07 4.09
C LYS A 76 -3.18 -13.03 4.95
N GLY A 77 -4.08 -13.49 5.82
CA GLY A 77 -4.64 -12.64 6.88
C GLY A 77 -3.57 -12.25 7.90
N PHE A 78 -3.72 -11.09 8.55
CA PHE A 78 -2.75 -10.60 9.53
C PHE A 78 -2.62 -11.51 10.78
N ARG A 79 -3.52 -12.47 11.00
CA ARG A 79 -3.40 -13.51 12.05
C ARG A 79 -2.83 -14.83 11.58
N ALA A 80 -2.72 -15.03 10.27
CA ALA A 80 -2.20 -16.27 9.73
C ALA A 80 -0.72 -16.44 10.08
N LYS A 81 -0.30 -17.70 10.15
CA LYS A 81 1.11 -18.04 10.24
C LYS A 81 1.79 -17.77 8.90
N GLY A 82 3.02 -17.27 8.94
CA GLY A 82 3.84 -17.09 7.74
C GLY A 82 4.30 -18.42 7.13
N LYS A 83 5.11 -18.34 6.08
CA LYS A 83 5.85 -19.47 5.50
C LYS A 83 7.26 -19.51 6.10
N ARG A 84 7.73 -20.70 6.50
CA ARG A 84 9.09 -20.86 7.03
C ARG A 84 10.09 -20.61 5.91
N VAL A 85 11.07 -19.74 6.16
CA VAL A 85 12.13 -19.42 5.21
C VAL A 85 13.17 -20.53 5.18
N THR A 86 13.67 -20.93 6.35
CA THR A 86 14.73 -21.91 6.49
C THR A 86 14.69 -22.58 7.87
N SER A 87 15.34 -23.74 7.99
CA SER A 87 15.61 -24.39 9.28
C SER A 87 17.00 -24.06 9.84
N TYR A 88 17.86 -23.42 9.03
CA TYR A 88 19.21 -23.01 9.42
C TYR A 88 19.19 -21.79 10.34
N GLN A 89 20.30 -21.59 11.05
CA GLN A 89 20.46 -20.41 11.88
C GLN A 89 20.66 -19.16 11.02
N VAL A 90 19.88 -18.12 11.28
CA VAL A 90 19.93 -16.84 10.56
C VAL A 90 20.59 -15.80 11.44
N ALA A 91 21.56 -15.07 10.90
CA ALA A 91 22.21 -13.94 11.56
C ALA A 91 21.48 -12.62 11.27
N ALA A 92 21.10 -12.39 10.02
CA ALA A 92 20.48 -11.13 9.60
C ALA A 92 19.54 -11.34 8.42
N VAL A 93 18.59 -10.41 8.27
CA VAL A 93 17.76 -10.25 7.08
C VAL A 93 17.92 -8.82 6.61
N ASN A 94 18.43 -8.64 5.40
CA ASN A 94 18.63 -7.35 4.77
C ASN A 94 17.54 -7.13 3.73
N GLU A 95 17.00 -5.91 3.69
CA GLU A 95 16.17 -5.47 2.57
C GLU A 95 17.07 -4.96 1.46
N LEU A 96 16.89 -5.51 0.27
CA LEU A 96 17.57 -5.12 -0.96
C LEU A 96 16.64 -4.26 -1.80
N GLU A 97 17.22 -3.56 -2.78
CA GLU A 97 16.46 -2.82 -3.77
C GLU A 97 15.52 -3.77 -4.56
N PRO A 98 14.25 -3.39 -4.74
CA PRO A 98 13.30 -4.15 -5.56
C PRO A 98 13.81 -4.38 -6.98
N THR A 99 13.61 -5.59 -7.49
CA THR A 99 13.97 -5.96 -8.88
C THR A 99 12.95 -5.44 -9.90
N ARG A 100 11.75 -5.02 -9.44
CA ARG A 100 10.64 -4.56 -10.26
C ARG A 100 10.10 -3.24 -9.74
N LYS A 101 9.69 -2.36 -10.66
CA LYS A 101 8.96 -1.14 -10.31
C LYS A 101 7.45 -1.42 -10.40
N PRO A 102 6.62 -0.83 -9.51
CA PRO A 102 5.18 -0.87 -9.67
C PRO A 102 4.79 -0.30 -11.03
N GLU A 103 3.90 -0.99 -11.74
CA GLU A 103 3.29 -0.40 -12.92
C GLU A 103 2.55 0.88 -12.50
N PRO A 104 2.65 1.96 -13.29
CA PRO A 104 1.90 3.17 -13.01
C PRO A 104 0.40 2.81 -12.98
N LYS A 105 -0.26 3.10 -11.85
CA LYS A 105 -1.71 2.97 -11.79
C LYS A 105 -2.30 3.85 -12.88
N PRO A 106 -3.29 3.38 -13.67
CA PRO A 106 -4.02 4.26 -14.56
C PRO A 106 -4.55 5.43 -13.72
N GLU A 107 -4.26 6.66 -14.15
CA GLU A 107 -4.83 7.85 -13.53
C GLU A 107 -6.34 7.66 -13.51
N PRO A 108 -7.02 7.98 -12.39
CA PRO A 108 -8.46 8.02 -12.41
C PRO A 108 -8.85 9.00 -13.52
N GLU A 109 -9.60 8.53 -14.52
CA GLU A 109 -10.24 9.40 -15.49
C GLU A 109 -10.88 10.53 -14.69
N LYS A 110 -10.40 11.77 -14.91
CA LYS A 110 -11.05 12.97 -14.40
C LYS A 110 -12.48 12.85 -14.90
N LYS A 111 -13.42 12.49 -14.00
CA LYS A 111 -14.83 12.75 -14.27
C LYS A 111 -14.89 14.22 -14.59
N GLU A 112 -15.21 14.55 -15.84
CA GLU A 112 -15.65 15.88 -16.21
C GLU A 112 -16.76 16.22 -15.22
N GLU A 113 -16.48 17.19 -14.34
CA GLU A 113 -17.54 17.80 -13.55
C GLU A 113 -18.55 18.33 -14.57
N PRO A 114 -19.86 18.02 -14.42
CA PRO A 114 -20.84 18.63 -15.30
C PRO A 114 -20.70 20.14 -15.18
N GLU A 115 -20.54 20.83 -16.31
CA GLU A 115 -20.55 22.29 -16.34
C GLU A 115 -21.77 22.78 -15.55
N PRO A 116 -21.61 23.79 -14.69
CA PRO A 116 -22.76 24.36 -14.00
C PRO A 116 -23.74 24.85 -15.07
N VAL A 117 -24.91 24.21 -15.15
CA VAL A 117 -26.03 24.71 -15.94
C VAL A 117 -26.34 26.09 -15.38
N ASN A 118 -25.99 27.12 -16.13
CA ASN A 118 -26.30 28.49 -15.76
C ASN A 118 -27.82 28.67 -15.94
N GLU A 119 -28.57 28.54 -14.85
CA GLU A 119 -30.03 28.70 -14.82
C GLU A 119 -30.46 30.17 -14.87
N ASP A 120 -29.55 31.10 -15.22
CA ASP A 120 -29.87 32.51 -15.32
C ASP A 120 -30.64 32.80 -16.65
N PRO A 121 -31.95 33.12 -16.58
CA PRO A 121 -32.77 33.39 -17.76
C PRO A 121 -32.34 34.67 -18.50
N ASP A 122 -31.47 35.49 -17.92
CA ASP A 122 -30.94 36.72 -18.53
C ASP A 122 -29.50 36.56 -19.07
N ALA A 123 -28.91 35.36 -19.04
CA ALA A 123 -27.54 35.11 -19.54
C ALA A 123 -27.33 35.37 -21.05
N HIS A 124 -28.39 35.66 -21.79
CA HIS A 124 -28.36 36.03 -23.22
C HIS A 124 -28.88 37.44 -23.51
N LYS A 125 -29.22 38.23 -22.49
CA LYS A 125 -29.56 39.64 -22.67
C LYS A 125 -28.30 40.49 -22.50
N SER A 126 -28.10 41.45 -23.40
CA SER A 126 -27.03 42.43 -23.22
C SER A 126 -27.41 43.39 -22.09
N ASP A 127 -26.43 43.93 -21.36
CA ASP A 127 -26.69 44.93 -20.30
C ASP A 127 -27.59 46.09 -20.80
N SER A 128 -27.47 46.42 -22.08
CA SER A 128 -28.34 47.39 -22.77
C SER A 128 -29.82 47.00 -22.81
N ASP A 129 -30.15 45.72 -23.03
CA ASP A 129 -31.53 45.25 -23.10
C ASP A 129 -32.21 45.26 -21.73
N ILE A 130 -31.45 44.96 -20.67
CA ILE A 130 -31.94 45.01 -19.28
C ILE A 130 -32.23 46.46 -18.86
N ILE A 131 -31.37 47.39 -19.25
CA ILE A 131 -31.56 48.82 -18.95
C ILE A 131 -32.76 49.40 -19.71
N ASP A 132 -32.96 49.02 -20.98
CA ASP A 132 -34.11 49.46 -21.78
C ASP A 132 -35.44 48.94 -21.21
N GLU A 133 -35.47 47.72 -20.64
CA GLU A 133 -36.64 47.14 -19.97
C GLU A 133 -36.97 47.84 -18.63
N ILE A 134 -35.96 48.21 -17.84
CA ILE A 134 -36.14 48.93 -16.57
C ILE A 134 -36.55 50.39 -16.79
N THR A 135 -36.02 51.03 -17.83
CA THR A 135 -36.23 52.47 -18.09
C THR A 135 -37.41 52.75 -19.03
N GLY A 136 -37.98 51.71 -19.66
CA GLY A 136 -39.15 51.83 -20.53
C GLY A 136 -38.92 52.65 -21.79
N GLN A 137 -37.65 52.82 -22.21
CA GLN A 137 -37.31 53.59 -23.40
C GLN A 137 -37.45 52.72 -24.66
N MET A 138 -38.51 52.97 -25.44
CA MET A 138 -38.63 52.40 -26.77
C MET A 138 -37.68 53.12 -27.73
N LYS A 139 -36.75 52.39 -28.37
CA LYS A 139 -36.00 52.91 -29.52
C LYS A 139 -36.98 53.22 -30.65
N LEU A 140 -37.14 54.50 -30.98
CA LEU A 140 -37.67 54.91 -32.26
C LEU A 140 -36.52 54.87 -33.28
N PHE A 141 -36.82 54.28 -34.45
CA PHE A 141 -36.03 54.09 -35.67
C PHE A 141 -35.25 52.78 -35.78
#